data_AF-A0A409WWM7-F1
#
_entry.id   AF-A0A409WWM7-F1
#
_cell.length_a   1.000
_cell.length_b   1.000
_cell.length_c   1.000
_cell.angle_alpha   90.00
_cell.angle_beta   90.00
_cell.angle_gamma   90.00
#
_symmetry.space_group_name_H-M   'P 1'
#
loop_
_entity.id
_entity.type
_entity.pdbx_description
1 polymer ?
#
loop_
_entity_poly.entity_id
_entity_poly.type
_entity_poly.pdbx_seq_one_letter_code
_entity_poly.pdbx_strand_id
1 'polypeptide(L)'
;ASLEGGYLADAIEDLTGGVATSFQTSDLLSQDKFWHNELQHNELHRRLFGVSLDLDETHSQRTGLEVQGLLPGHAYSVMRVRECRGKRFVIVRNPWGESEWTGAWGDGSKEWTNEWLSALQELDHSFGDDGQFVMEYKDFLTVFSQIDRATIFDPSWSMSWHWLNIPPQPLSRLWVYGDIQFHITINRGTSAVIVLSQMDSRYFRNLQNTEWHLDFVIHKVDNTPLSEPIATSGISLGSRRSVSCELNLQAGEYLVLPRIEAAYSFITRKRNRVLNELTMAWAKVLPHNDQTDDDTQENMAETDIPPIIRQPSFFDTDAQGNEDSSKDGEEEGSEENEKDKNTGGETESYPQVLTPPLFLGLRVYTQNGAVANVRGGAWY
;
A
#
# COMPACT_ATOMS: atom_id res chain seq x y z
N ALA A 1 -8.21 0.93 -23.34
CA ALA A 1 -6.75 0.78 -23.50
C ALA A 1 -5.99 1.37 -22.29
N SER A 2 -5.16 2.42 -22.41
CA SER A 2 -4.23 2.79 -21.32
C SER A 2 -4.88 3.36 -20.04
N LEU A 3 -6.09 3.92 -20.15
CA LEU A 3 -6.92 4.38 -19.02
C LEU A 3 -7.86 3.29 -18.46
N GLU A 4 -7.82 2.09 -19.04
CA GLU A 4 -8.65 0.95 -18.65
C GLU A 4 -7.95 0.16 -17.55
N GLY A 5 -8.66 -0.11 -16.45
CA GLY A 5 -8.10 -0.64 -15.20
C GLY A 5 -7.16 0.37 -14.55
N GLY A 6 -7.69 1.20 -13.63
CA GLY A 6 -6.94 2.23 -12.93
C GLY A 6 -7.47 2.48 -11.52
N TYR A 7 -6.59 2.94 -10.63
CA TYR A 7 -6.93 3.28 -9.25
C TYR A 7 -7.53 4.69 -9.14
N LEU A 8 -8.50 4.84 -8.25
CA LEU A 8 -9.28 6.07 -8.09
C LEU A 8 -8.43 7.19 -7.46
N ALA A 9 -7.56 6.88 -6.51
CA ALA A 9 -6.53 7.80 -6.01
C ALA A 9 -5.69 8.46 -7.12
N ASP A 10 -5.18 7.68 -8.08
CA ASP A 10 -4.37 8.20 -9.19
C ASP A 10 -5.17 9.22 -10.02
N ALA A 11 -6.44 8.91 -10.31
CA ALA A 11 -7.31 9.76 -11.09
C ALA A 11 -7.66 11.07 -10.37
N ILE A 12 -7.85 11.04 -9.04
CA ILE A 12 -8.11 12.24 -8.25
C ILE A 12 -6.83 13.10 -8.15
N GLU A 13 -5.64 12.50 -7.97
CA GLU A 13 -4.36 13.24 -8.00
C GLU A 13 -4.14 13.89 -9.38
N ASP A 14 -4.34 13.15 -10.49
CA ASP A 14 -4.19 13.67 -11.86
C ASP A 14 -5.19 14.79 -12.21
N LEU A 15 -6.41 14.77 -11.66
CA LEU A 15 -7.44 15.78 -11.91
C LEU A 15 -7.33 17.03 -11.02
N THR A 16 -6.70 16.93 -9.84
CA THR A 16 -6.72 18.01 -8.83
C THR A 16 -5.36 18.59 -8.47
N GLY A 17 -4.25 17.86 -8.73
CA GLY A 17 -2.93 18.19 -8.18
C GLY A 17 -2.82 18.01 -6.66
N GLY A 18 -3.84 17.41 -6.03
CA GLY A 18 -3.84 16.98 -4.64
C GLY A 18 -2.90 15.79 -4.39
N VAL A 19 -3.00 15.19 -3.21
CA VAL A 19 -2.23 14.00 -2.83
C VAL A 19 -3.17 12.93 -2.34
N ALA A 20 -3.17 11.77 -3.00
CA ALA A 20 -4.09 10.68 -2.71
C ALA A 20 -3.45 9.53 -1.93
N THR A 21 -4.28 8.82 -1.16
CA THR A 21 -3.94 7.66 -0.34
C THR A 21 -5.11 6.68 -0.35
N SER A 22 -4.85 5.41 -0.68
CA SER A 22 -5.87 4.35 -0.70
C SER A 22 -5.63 3.39 0.47
N PHE A 23 -6.66 3.08 1.26
CA PHE A 23 -6.60 2.16 2.40
C PHE A 23 -7.89 1.34 2.50
N GLN A 24 -7.87 0.21 3.21
CA GLN A 24 -9.07 -0.59 3.43
C GLN A 24 -9.88 -0.07 4.62
N THR A 25 -11.20 -0.23 4.55
CA THR A 25 -12.12 0.12 5.64
C THR A 25 -11.85 -0.69 6.91
N SER A 26 -11.30 -1.90 6.78
CA SER A 26 -10.82 -2.75 7.88
C SER A 26 -9.62 -2.17 8.64
N ASP A 27 -8.81 -1.31 8.00
CA ASP A 27 -7.61 -0.73 8.60
C ASP A 27 -7.94 0.47 9.52
N LEU A 28 -9.21 0.88 9.57
CA LEU A 28 -9.68 2.02 10.36
C LEU A 28 -9.71 1.72 11.87
N LEU A 29 -8.53 1.88 12.51
CA LEU A 29 -8.31 1.76 13.96
C LEU A 29 -9.29 2.55 14.85
N SER A 30 -10.01 3.53 14.32
CA SER A 30 -11.09 4.22 15.03
C SER A 30 -12.09 4.87 14.07
N GLN A 31 -13.27 4.26 13.94
CA GLN A 31 -14.38 4.72 13.11
C GLN A 31 -14.87 6.13 13.50
N ASP A 32 -14.89 6.47 14.80
CA ASP A 32 -15.21 7.82 15.27
C ASP A 32 -14.17 8.86 14.84
N LYS A 33 -12.87 8.54 14.91
CA LYS A 33 -11.83 9.48 14.46
C LYS A 33 -11.88 9.70 12.95
N PHE A 34 -12.15 8.65 12.17
CA PHE A 34 -12.30 8.78 10.71
C PHE A 34 -13.47 9.69 10.32
N TRP A 35 -14.60 9.60 11.02
CA TRP A 35 -15.75 10.49 10.81
C TRP A 35 -15.40 11.96 11.03
N HIS A 36 -14.86 12.32 12.21
CA HIS A 36 -14.63 13.73 12.57
C HIS A 36 -13.37 14.33 11.92
N ASN A 37 -12.27 13.56 11.84
CA ASN A 37 -10.99 14.10 11.40
C ASN A 37 -10.80 14.06 9.88
N GLU A 38 -11.49 13.15 9.18
CA GLU A 38 -11.30 12.96 7.74
C GLU A 38 -12.60 13.21 6.96
N LEU A 39 -13.69 12.44 7.20
CA LEU A 39 -14.92 12.55 6.41
C LEU A 39 -15.58 13.94 6.51
N GLN A 40 -15.69 14.52 7.71
CA GLN A 40 -16.25 15.87 7.90
C GLN A 40 -15.42 16.99 7.22
N HIS A 41 -14.19 16.72 6.78
CA HIS A 41 -13.38 17.68 6.00
C HIS A 41 -13.71 17.67 4.49
N ASN A 42 -14.58 16.77 4.01
CA ASN A 42 -15.17 16.80 2.67
C ASN A 42 -16.03 18.06 2.47
N GLU A 43 -16.85 18.39 3.48
CA GLU A 43 -17.69 19.61 3.53
C GLU A 43 -16.91 20.92 3.43
N LEU A 44 -15.61 20.88 3.75
CA LEU A 44 -14.70 22.03 3.67
C LEU A 44 -13.90 22.04 2.36
N HIS A 45 -14.18 21.12 1.44
CA HIS A 45 -13.46 20.86 0.19
C HIS A 45 -11.94 20.64 0.36
N ARG A 46 -11.52 20.19 1.56
CA ARG A 46 -10.13 19.90 1.92
C ARG A 46 -9.73 18.44 1.69
N ARG A 47 -10.73 17.55 1.70
CA ARG A 47 -10.59 16.14 1.35
C ARG A 47 -11.60 15.81 0.26
N LEU A 48 -11.21 14.99 -0.71
CA LEU A 48 -12.13 14.26 -1.58
C LEU A 48 -12.06 12.77 -1.23
N PHE A 49 -13.18 12.07 -1.38
CA PHE A 49 -13.30 10.65 -1.03
C PHE A 49 -13.97 9.90 -2.16
N GLY A 50 -13.21 9.01 -2.80
CA GLY A 50 -13.73 7.91 -3.59
C GLY A 50 -13.84 6.65 -2.74
N VAL A 51 -14.75 5.75 -3.10
CA VAL A 51 -14.87 4.42 -2.49
C VAL A 51 -15.21 3.37 -3.54
N SER A 52 -14.82 2.12 -3.26
CA SER A 52 -15.24 0.96 -4.05
C SER A 52 -15.55 -0.22 -3.12
N LEU A 53 -16.41 -1.12 -3.60
CA LEU A 53 -16.65 -2.42 -3.00
C LEU A 53 -16.10 -3.52 -3.90
N ASP A 54 -15.39 -4.48 -3.30
CA ASP A 54 -14.88 -5.66 -3.97
C ASP A 54 -15.82 -6.86 -3.76
N LEU A 55 -15.70 -7.86 -4.62
CA LEU A 55 -16.27 -9.19 -4.38
C LEU A 55 -15.14 -10.14 -3.95
N ASP A 56 -15.48 -11.10 -3.08
CA ASP A 56 -14.63 -12.26 -2.81
C ASP A 56 -14.12 -12.89 -4.11
N GLU A 57 -12.93 -13.50 -4.08
CA GLU A 57 -12.27 -14.05 -5.28
C GLU A 57 -13.19 -14.98 -6.11
N THR A 58 -14.07 -15.72 -5.43
CA THR A 58 -15.09 -16.63 -6.00
C THR A 58 -16.19 -15.94 -6.80
N HIS A 59 -16.50 -14.68 -6.49
CA HIS A 59 -17.56 -13.89 -7.14
C HIS A 59 -17.02 -12.81 -8.08
N SER A 60 -15.77 -12.36 -7.88
CA SER A 60 -15.06 -11.33 -8.66
C SER A 60 -15.15 -11.43 -10.19
N GLN A 61 -15.36 -12.63 -10.74
CA GLN A 61 -15.41 -12.90 -12.18
C GLN A 61 -16.81 -12.70 -12.81
N ARG A 62 -17.83 -12.32 -12.03
CA ARG A 62 -19.23 -12.23 -12.49
C ARG A 62 -19.66 -10.77 -12.66
N THR A 63 -19.36 -10.22 -13.84
CA THR A 63 -19.80 -8.87 -14.27
C THR A 63 -21.32 -8.71 -14.17
N GLY A 64 -21.79 -7.59 -13.61
CA GLY A 64 -23.23 -7.29 -13.51
C GLY A 64 -23.95 -8.01 -12.37
N LEU A 65 -23.24 -8.43 -11.32
CA LEU A 65 -23.86 -8.69 -10.02
C LEU A 65 -23.96 -7.39 -9.23
N GLU A 66 -25.17 -7.04 -8.78
CA GLU A 66 -25.38 -5.98 -7.81
C GLU A 66 -25.44 -6.55 -6.39
N VAL A 67 -24.70 -5.92 -5.47
CA VAL A 67 -24.78 -6.16 -4.03
C VAL A 67 -25.60 -5.03 -3.42
N GLN A 68 -26.85 -5.32 -3.08
CA GLN A 68 -27.79 -4.33 -2.53
C GLN A 68 -27.98 -3.09 -3.44
N GLY A 69 -27.89 -3.29 -4.77
CA GLY A 69 -27.99 -2.23 -5.80
C GLY A 69 -26.66 -1.56 -6.17
N LEU A 70 -25.56 -1.92 -5.48
CA LEU A 70 -24.22 -1.40 -5.78
C LEU A 70 -23.41 -2.37 -6.63
N LEU A 71 -22.59 -1.83 -7.53
CA LEU A 71 -21.80 -2.56 -8.52
C LEU A 71 -20.36 -2.77 -8.02
N PRO A 72 -19.91 -4.01 -7.77
CA PRO A 72 -18.55 -4.25 -7.30
C PRO A 72 -17.48 -4.03 -8.39
N GLY A 73 -16.29 -3.62 -7.95
CA GLY A 73 -15.21 -3.16 -8.83
C GLY A 73 -15.48 -1.80 -9.49
N HIS A 74 -16.56 -1.10 -9.09
CA HIS A 74 -16.91 0.24 -9.58
C HIS A 74 -16.51 1.33 -8.57
N ALA A 75 -16.31 2.54 -9.10
CA ALA A 75 -15.89 3.71 -8.33
C ALA A 75 -17.09 4.60 -7.99
N TYR A 76 -17.32 4.82 -6.71
CA TYR A 76 -18.35 5.71 -6.17
C TYR A 76 -17.71 6.93 -5.51
N SER A 77 -18.41 8.07 -5.49
CA SER A 77 -17.95 9.32 -4.86
C SER A 77 -18.73 9.60 -3.57
N VAL A 78 -18.05 9.83 -2.45
CA VAL A 78 -18.72 10.35 -1.24
C VAL A 78 -18.94 11.85 -1.42
N MET A 79 -20.20 12.26 -1.53
CA MET A 79 -20.58 13.63 -1.88
C MET A 79 -20.67 14.56 -0.68
N ARG A 80 -21.22 14.07 0.44
CA ARG A 80 -21.42 14.82 1.69
C ARG A 80 -21.66 13.87 2.88
N VAL A 81 -21.41 14.35 4.09
CA VAL A 81 -21.67 13.64 5.35
C VAL A 81 -22.46 14.50 6.33
N ARG A 82 -23.44 13.90 7.00
CA ARG A 82 -24.37 14.60 7.90
C ARG A 82 -24.59 13.82 9.18
N GLU A 83 -24.65 14.51 10.32
CA GLU A 83 -25.18 13.94 11.56
C GLU A 83 -26.53 14.58 11.85
N CYS A 84 -27.59 13.76 11.86
CA CYS A 84 -28.97 14.17 11.98
C CYS A 84 -29.66 13.28 13.02
N ARG A 85 -30.27 13.91 14.04
CA ARG A 85 -31.09 13.23 15.08
C ARG A 85 -30.39 12.03 15.75
N GLY A 86 -29.08 12.14 15.98
CA GLY A 86 -28.25 11.10 16.60
C GLY A 86 -27.84 9.95 15.67
N LYS A 87 -28.09 10.06 14.35
CA LYS A 87 -27.57 9.16 13.32
C LYS A 87 -26.59 9.87 12.40
N ARG A 88 -25.59 9.12 11.94
CA ARG A 88 -24.58 9.58 10.97
C ARG A 88 -24.89 9.00 9.60
N PHE A 89 -24.96 9.86 8.60
CA PHE A 89 -25.34 9.55 7.24
C PHE A 89 -24.22 9.91 6.28
N VAL A 90 -23.87 8.96 5.40
CA VAL A 90 -23.00 9.20 4.26
C VAL A 90 -23.89 9.29 3.02
N ILE A 91 -23.69 10.34 2.23
CA ILE A 91 -24.34 10.51 0.94
C ILE A 91 -23.30 10.17 -0.12
N VAL A 92 -23.60 9.17 -0.94
CA VAL A 92 -22.69 8.63 -1.96
C VAL A 92 -23.33 8.82 -3.33
N ARG A 93 -22.53 8.90 -4.39
CA ARG A 93 -23.00 8.96 -5.78
C ARG A 93 -22.34 7.93 -6.67
N ASN A 94 -23.14 7.20 -7.44
CA ASN A 94 -22.72 6.46 -8.63
C ASN A 94 -22.47 7.46 -9.78
N PRO A 95 -21.26 7.52 -10.37
CA PRO A 95 -20.96 8.44 -11.48
C PRO A 95 -21.72 8.14 -12.79
N TRP A 96 -22.39 6.98 -12.91
CA TRP A 96 -23.24 6.67 -14.08
C TRP A 96 -24.64 7.29 -14.00
N GLY A 97 -25.10 7.64 -12.79
CA GLY A 97 -26.42 8.23 -12.58
C GLY A 97 -27.58 7.22 -12.52
N GLU A 98 -27.26 5.96 -12.25
CA GLU A 98 -28.18 4.81 -12.12
C GLU A 98 -27.60 3.85 -11.05
N SER A 99 -28.28 2.73 -10.72
CA SER A 99 -27.84 1.69 -9.77
C SER A 99 -27.44 2.23 -8.38
N GLU A 100 -28.47 2.44 -7.56
CA GLU A 100 -28.40 3.06 -6.23
C GLU A 100 -28.59 2.05 -5.07
N TRP A 101 -28.26 2.48 -3.86
CA TRP A 101 -28.39 1.68 -2.63
C TRP A 101 -29.85 1.33 -2.29
N THR A 102 -30.14 0.03 -2.18
CA THR A 102 -31.48 -0.52 -1.88
C THR A 102 -31.68 -0.90 -0.40
N GLY A 103 -30.70 -0.61 0.46
CA GLY A 103 -30.71 -1.01 1.88
C GLY A 103 -31.46 -0.04 2.81
N ALA A 104 -31.00 0.05 4.07
CA ALA A 104 -31.51 1.04 5.01
C ALA A 104 -31.17 2.46 4.52
N TRP A 105 -32.16 3.36 4.49
CA TRP A 105 -32.06 4.74 3.96
C TRP A 105 -31.90 4.91 2.44
N GLY A 106 -31.88 3.83 1.67
CA GLY A 106 -32.12 3.90 0.22
C GLY A 106 -33.50 4.50 -0.10
N ASP A 107 -33.71 5.00 -1.31
CA ASP A 107 -34.89 5.80 -1.65
C ASP A 107 -36.23 5.05 -1.46
N GLY A 108 -36.28 3.76 -1.79
CA GLY A 108 -37.44 2.89 -1.53
C GLY A 108 -37.55 2.36 -0.09
N SER A 109 -36.69 2.81 0.83
CA SER A 109 -36.52 2.18 2.15
C SER A 109 -37.59 2.56 3.17
N LYS A 110 -38.08 1.56 3.90
CA LYS A 110 -39.09 1.70 4.97
C LYS A 110 -38.67 2.62 6.13
N GLU A 111 -37.39 2.94 6.25
CA GLU A 111 -36.84 3.81 7.31
C GLU A 111 -37.23 5.30 7.10
N TRP A 112 -37.65 5.67 5.88
CA TRP A 112 -38.20 6.99 5.55
C TRP A 112 -39.64 7.16 6.07
N THR A 113 -39.79 7.14 7.40
CA THR A 113 -41.07 7.46 8.05
C THR A 113 -41.43 8.93 7.87
N ASN A 114 -42.70 9.29 8.10
CA ASN A 114 -43.17 10.68 8.06
C ASN A 114 -42.34 11.65 8.90
N GLU A 115 -41.71 11.18 9.98
CA GLU A 115 -40.80 11.97 10.81
C GLU A 115 -39.49 12.25 10.05
N TRP A 116 -38.90 11.23 9.42
CA TRP A 116 -37.64 11.32 8.68
C TRP A 116 -37.74 11.99 7.31
N LEU A 117 -38.92 12.04 6.68
CA LEU A 117 -39.12 12.83 5.45
C LEU A 117 -38.76 14.32 5.63
N SER A 118 -38.93 14.88 6.84
CA SER A 118 -38.48 16.24 7.14
C SER A 118 -36.96 16.41 7.23
N ALA A 119 -36.21 15.31 7.44
CA ALA A 119 -34.74 15.32 7.48
C ALA A 119 -34.10 15.34 6.07
N LEU A 120 -34.86 15.07 5.00
CA LEU A 120 -34.32 15.09 3.63
C LEU A 120 -33.67 16.43 3.29
N GLN A 121 -34.22 17.55 3.78
CA GLN A 121 -33.64 18.89 3.64
C GLN A 121 -32.36 19.08 4.49
N GLU A 122 -32.27 18.44 5.67
CA GLU A 122 -31.05 18.43 6.50
C GLU A 122 -29.94 17.61 5.84
N LEU A 123 -30.32 16.55 5.11
CA LEU A 123 -29.45 15.64 4.36
C LEU A 123 -29.14 16.14 2.94
N ASP A 124 -29.77 17.24 2.50
CA ASP A 124 -29.70 17.83 1.17
C ASP A 124 -30.07 16.83 0.04
N HIS A 125 -30.88 15.82 0.37
CA HIS A 125 -31.26 14.70 -0.50
C HIS A 125 -32.67 14.87 -1.10
N SER A 126 -32.85 14.34 -2.31
CA SER A 126 -34.13 14.31 -3.02
C SER A 126 -34.30 12.97 -3.71
N PHE A 127 -35.47 12.33 -3.55
CA PHE A 127 -35.68 11.00 -4.11
C PHE A 127 -35.65 10.99 -5.65
N GLY A 128 -35.04 9.98 -6.25
CA GLY A 128 -34.86 9.90 -7.70
C GLY A 128 -34.32 8.58 -8.24
N ASP A 129 -33.62 8.69 -9.36
CA ASP A 129 -32.71 7.73 -9.99
C ASP A 129 -31.70 8.62 -10.73
N ASP A 130 -30.74 9.15 -9.96
CA ASP A 130 -29.73 10.11 -10.42
C ASP A 130 -28.29 9.70 -10.00
N GLY A 131 -28.19 8.53 -9.36
CA GLY A 131 -27.01 7.92 -8.80
C GLY A 131 -26.72 8.33 -7.36
N GLN A 132 -27.38 9.36 -6.79
CA GLN A 132 -27.16 9.82 -5.42
C GLN A 132 -28.05 9.08 -4.42
N PHE A 133 -27.45 8.49 -3.38
CA PHE A 133 -28.17 7.77 -2.33
C PHE A 133 -27.64 8.06 -0.93
N VAL A 134 -28.49 7.82 0.08
CA VAL A 134 -28.18 7.96 1.50
C VAL A 134 -27.98 6.58 2.13
N MET A 135 -26.97 6.43 2.99
CA MET A 135 -26.82 5.26 3.85
C MET A 135 -26.33 5.65 5.25
N GLU A 136 -26.56 4.80 6.25
CA GLU A 136 -26.03 5.04 7.60
C GLU A 136 -24.53 4.73 7.63
N TYR A 137 -23.75 5.46 8.43
CA TYR A 137 -22.29 5.34 8.45
C TYR A 137 -21.78 3.92 8.79
N LYS A 138 -22.51 3.18 9.63
CA LYS A 138 -22.22 1.76 9.92
C LYS A 138 -22.33 0.88 8.66
N ASP A 139 -23.27 1.18 7.77
CA ASP A 139 -23.57 0.39 6.58
C ASP A 139 -22.51 0.71 5.51
N PHE A 140 -22.16 2.00 5.35
CA PHE A 140 -21.01 2.46 4.56
C PHE A 140 -19.72 1.71 4.94
N LEU A 141 -19.42 1.62 6.25
CA LEU A 141 -18.25 0.91 6.77
C LEU A 141 -18.32 -0.62 6.62
N THR A 142 -19.49 -1.19 6.31
CA THR A 142 -19.67 -2.64 6.12
C THR A 142 -19.64 -3.01 4.63
N VAL A 143 -20.03 -2.09 3.75
CA VAL A 143 -20.29 -2.34 2.33
C VAL A 143 -19.11 -1.94 1.44
N PHE A 144 -18.42 -0.84 1.73
CA PHE A 144 -17.25 -0.42 0.95
C PHE A 144 -15.97 -0.99 1.54
N SER A 145 -15.20 -1.72 0.72
CA SER A 145 -13.94 -2.36 1.12
C SER A 145 -12.75 -1.40 1.08
N GLN A 146 -12.70 -0.51 0.07
CA GLN A 146 -11.61 0.42 -0.17
C GLN A 146 -12.08 1.87 -0.12
N ILE A 147 -11.24 2.73 0.48
CA ILE A 147 -11.42 4.18 0.56
C ILE A 147 -10.21 4.86 -0.09
N ASP A 148 -10.47 5.65 -1.13
CA ASP A 148 -9.50 6.50 -1.83
C ASP A 148 -9.67 7.94 -1.37
N ARG A 149 -8.82 8.38 -0.45
CA ARG A 149 -8.83 9.72 0.13
C ARG A 149 -7.79 10.61 -0.54
N ALA A 150 -8.20 11.78 -1.03
CA ALA A 150 -7.29 12.80 -1.57
C ALA A 150 -7.31 14.10 -0.77
N THR A 151 -6.12 14.59 -0.42
CA THR A 151 -5.89 15.88 0.23
C THR A 151 -5.77 16.99 -0.81
N ILE A 152 -6.63 18.01 -0.69
CA ILE A 152 -6.68 19.17 -1.60
C ILE A 152 -6.00 20.37 -0.95
N PHE A 153 -5.11 21.04 -1.68
CA PHE A 153 -4.31 22.15 -1.19
C PHE A 153 -4.91 23.50 -1.56
N ASP A 154 -5.33 24.27 -0.55
CA ASP A 154 -5.74 25.66 -0.71
C ASP A 154 -4.51 26.60 -0.83
N PRO A 155 -4.66 27.88 -1.26
CA PRO A 155 -3.54 28.81 -1.44
C PRO A 155 -2.74 29.19 -0.17
N SER A 156 -3.06 28.66 1.02
CA SER A 156 -2.19 28.78 2.21
C SER A 156 -1.03 27.78 2.21
N TRP A 157 -1.03 26.82 1.28
CA TRP A 157 0.01 25.82 1.08
C TRP A 157 1.08 26.28 0.09
N SER A 158 2.30 25.79 0.29
CA SER A 158 3.47 25.98 -0.57
C SER A 158 4.18 24.65 -0.76
N MET A 159 4.40 24.27 -2.02
CA MET A 159 4.98 22.99 -2.41
C MET A 159 6.42 23.20 -2.92
N SER A 160 7.34 22.37 -2.43
CA SER A 160 8.76 22.35 -2.82
C SER A 160 9.16 20.93 -3.17
N TRP A 161 10.05 20.74 -4.15
CA TRP A 161 10.30 19.42 -4.73
C TRP A 161 11.75 19.22 -5.16
N HIS A 162 12.14 17.96 -5.29
CA HIS A 162 13.41 17.55 -5.88
C HIS A 162 13.25 16.19 -6.60
N TRP A 163 13.76 16.07 -7.83
CA TRP A 163 13.76 14.81 -8.59
C TRP A 163 15.18 14.27 -8.74
N LEU A 164 15.31 12.95 -8.62
CA LEU A 164 16.54 12.19 -8.88
C LEU A 164 16.32 11.23 -10.05
N ASN A 165 17.36 11.03 -10.86
CA ASN A 165 17.43 9.97 -11.86
C ASN A 165 18.26 8.82 -11.28
N ILE A 166 17.59 7.72 -10.96
CA ILE A 166 18.18 6.49 -10.43
C ILE A 166 18.60 5.62 -11.64
N PRO A 167 19.91 5.46 -11.91
CA PRO A 167 20.37 4.66 -13.03
C PRO A 167 20.10 3.16 -12.81
N PRO A 168 20.02 2.34 -13.87
CA PRO A 168 19.83 0.90 -13.79
C PRO A 168 20.73 0.22 -12.74
N GLN A 169 20.12 -0.50 -11.80
CA GLN A 169 20.81 -1.28 -10.77
C GLN A 169 20.66 -2.78 -11.03
N PRO A 170 21.57 -3.65 -10.54
CA PRO A 170 21.35 -5.09 -10.56
C PRO A 170 20.09 -5.47 -9.77
N LEU A 171 19.22 -6.33 -10.32
CA LEU A 171 18.01 -6.81 -9.63
C LEU A 171 18.31 -7.58 -8.32
N SER A 172 19.56 -7.99 -8.09
CA SER A 172 20.04 -8.63 -6.86
C SER A 172 20.53 -7.64 -5.79
N ARG A 173 20.54 -6.32 -6.03
CA ARG A 173 20.88 -5.33 -5.00
C ARG A 173 19.81 -5.36 -3.90
N LEU A 174 20.24 -5.53 -2.64
CA LEU A 174 19.35 -5.37 -1.49
C LEU A 174 19.00 -3.89 -1.33
N TRP A 175 17.71 -3.58 -1.40
CA TRP A 175 17.22 -2.22 -1.29
C TRP A 175 17.05 -1.83 0.19
N VAL A 176 18.02 -1.07 0.69
CA VAL A 176 18.12 -0.62 2.08
C VAL A 176 18.03 0.91 2.16
N TYR A 177 17.66 1.41 3.34
CA TYR A 177 17.71 2.84 3.63
C TYR A 177 19.16 3.34 3.62
N GLY A 178 19.42 4.46 2.95
CA GLY A 178 20.73 5.14 2.93
C GLY A 178 21.32 5.35 1.55
N ASP A 179 21.06 4.46 0.58
CA ASP A 179 21.51 4.60 -0.82
C ASP A 179 20.95 5.88 -1.47
N ILE A 180 19.68 6.21 -1.16
CA ILE A 180 19.01 7.44 -1.58
C ILE A 180 18.67 8.24 -0.33
N GLN A 181 18.91 9.55 -0.37
CA GLN A 181 18.68 10.46 0.76
C GLN A 181 18.10 11.78 0.26
N PHE A 182 17.12 12.32 0.98
CA PHE A 182 16.62 13.68 0.76
C PHE A 182 16.69 14.48 2.06
N HIS A 183 17.38 15.62 2.01
CA HIS A 183 17.40 16.59 3.10
C HIS A 183 16.27 17.60 2.92
N ILE A 184 15.53 17.85 3.99
CA ILE A 184 14.50 18.90 4.07
C ILE A 184 14.88 19.88 5.18
N THR A 185 15.10 21.15 4.84
CA THR A 185 15.23 22.23 5.83
C THR A 185 13.89 22.97 5.93
N ILE A 186 13.28 22.99 7.12
CA ILE A 186 12.00 23.67 7.41
C ILE A 186 12.26 24.94 8.22
N ASN A 187 11.81 26.10 7.72
CA ASN A 187 12.10 27.39 8.36
C ASN A 187 11.23 27.72 9.59
N ARG A 188 10.02 27.16 9.69
CA ARG A 188 9.01 27.44 10.73
C ARG A 188 8.13 26.20 10.94
N GLY A 189 7.64 26.00 12.16
CA GLY A 189 6.72 24.90 12.46
C GLY A 189 5.45 24.98 11.61
N THR A 190 5.03 23.83 11.07
CA THR A 190 3.99 23.76 10.03
C THR A 190 3.34 22.38 9.96
N SER A 191 2.12 22.32 9.43
CA SER A 191 1.56 21.07 8.92
C SER A 191 2.21 20.77 7.57
N ALA A 192 2.65 19.53 7.37
CA ALA A 192 3.38 19.11 6.19
C ALA A 192 2.79 17.83 5.59
N VAL A 193 2.81 17.74 4.26
CA VAL A 193 2.57 16.51 3.51
C VAL A 193 3.83 16.19 2.72
N ILE A 194 4.48 15.09 3.06
CA ILE A 194 5.67 14.60 2.37
C ILE A 194 5.25 13.46 1.46
N VAL A 195 5.64 13.51 0.19
CA VAL A 195 5.21 12.56 -0.85
C VAL A 195 6.41 12.12 -1.67
N LEU A 196 6.66 10.82 -1.70
CA LEU A 196 7.61 10.19 -2.60
C LEU A 196 6.84 9.62 -3.79
N SER A 197 7.27 9.94 -5.01
CA SER A 197 6.53 9.56 -6.22
C SER A 197 7.46 9.20 -7.38
N GLN A 198 7.01 8.26 -8.21
CA GLN A 198 7.64 7.87 -9.48
C GLN A 198 6.85 8.43 -10.67
N MET A 199 7.45 8.46 -11.86
CA MET A 199 6.72 8.76 -13.09
C MET A 199 5.71 7.65 -13.44
N ASP A 200 4.63 8.02 -14.16
CA ASP A 200 3.57 7.08 -14.52
C ASP A 200 4.00 6.06 -15.58
N SER A 201 3.95 4.77 -15.21
CA SER A 201 4.24 3.63 -16.07
C SER A 201 3.07 3.24 -17.00
N ARG A 202 1.85 3.79 -16.82
CA ARG A 202 0.67 3.44 -17.65
C ARG A 202 0.85 3.76 -19.14
N TYR A 203 1.63 4.80 -19.47
CA TYR A 203 2.02 5.12 -20.85
C TYR A 203 3.01 4.10 -21.45
N PHE A 204 3.71 3.34 -20.60
CA PHE A 204 4.80 2.44 -20.94
C PHE A 204 4.50 0.95 -20.66
N ARG A 205 3.21 0.58 -20.53
CA ARG A 205 2.71 -0.81 -20.27
C ARG A 205 3.35 -1.89 -21.16
N ASN A 206 3.79 -1.56 -22.37
CA ASN A 206 4.42 -2.50 -23.32
C ASN A 206 5.96 -2.52 -23.27
N LEU A 207 6.59 -1.65 -22.47
CA LEU A 207 8.05 -1.47 -22.37
C LEU A 207 8.60 -1.76 -20.97
N GLN A 208 7.75 -1.78 -19.93
CA GLN A 208 8.16 -1.98 -18.54
C GLN A 208 7.52 -3.26 -17.97
N ASN A 209 8.36 -4.24 -17.63
CA ASN A 209 7.97 -5.48 -16.94
C ASN A 209 8.31 -5.46 -15.43
N THR A 210 8.73 -4.30 -14.92
CA THR A 210 9.14 -4.07 -13.54
C THR A 210 8.16 -3.10 -12.88
N GLU A 211 7.58 -3.51 -11.77
CA GLU A 211 6.83 -2.67 -10.85
C GLU A 211 7.79 -2.17 -9.77
N TRP A 212 7.72 -0.89 -9.43
CA TRP A 212 8.47 -0.33 -8.29
C TRP A 212 7.52 -0.13 -7.12
N HIS A 213 7.87 -0.70 -5.97
CA HIS A 213 7.29 -0.35 -4.68
C HIS A 213 8.14 0.75 -4.04
N LEU A 214 7.50 1.67 -3.32
CA LEU A 214 8.14 2.83 -2.71
C LEU A 214 7.74 2.89 -1.23
N ASP A 215 8.69 3.15 -0.35
CA ASP A 215 8.45 3.54 1.04
C ASP A 215 9.53 4.49 1.54
N PHE A 216 9.29 5.20 2.65
CA PHE A 216 10.31 6.06 3.26
C PHE A 216 10.13 6.22 4.77
N VAL A 217 11.24 6.50 5.46
CA VAL A 217 11.25 6.97 6.85
C VAL A 217 11.76 8.40 6.95
N ILE A 218 11.30 9.13 7.97
CA ILE A 218 11.69 10.51 8.26
C ILE A 218 12.37 10.56 9.63
N HIS A 219 13.61 11.05 9.67
CA HIS A 219 14.33 11.39 10.90
C HIS A 219 14.54 12.91 10.98
N LYS A 220 14.78 13.43 12.19
CA LYS A 220 15.21 14.81 12.43
C LYS A 220 16.70 14.84 12.77
N VAL A 221 17.39 15.87 12.33
CA VAL A 221 18.84 16.03 12.52
C VAL A 221 19.10 16.74 13.85
N ASP A 222 18.76 16.07 14.95
CA ASP A 222 18.90 16.60 16.33
C ASP A 222 19.50 15.58 17.33
N ASN A 223 20.42 14.73 16.85
CA ASN A 223 21.09 13.64 17.58
C ASN A 223 20.18 12.48 18.02
N THR A 224 18.90 12.47 17.63
CA THR A 224 18.04 11.28 17.68
C THR A 224 18.71 10.12 16.90
N PRO A 225 18.79 8.88 17.43
CA PRO A 225 19.34 7.74 16.70
C PRO A 225 18.57 7.43 15.41
N LEU A 226 19.29 7.01 14.36
CA LEU A 226 18.68 6.57 13.08
C LEU A 226 17.84 5.27 13.22
N SER A 227 17.81 4.64 14.40
CA SER A 227 16.86 3.56 14.71
C SER A 227 15.44 4.06 15.03
N GLU A 228 15.26 5.35 15.34
CA GLU A 228 13.97 5.93 15.73
C GLU A 228 13.51 6.96 14.67
N PRO A 229 12.66 6.57 13.71
CA PRO A 229 12.02 7.50 12.80
C PRO A 229 10.88 8.23 13.50
N ILE A 230 10.70 9.51 13.15
CA ILE A 230 9.57 10.33 13.62
C ILE A 230 8.28 9.93 12.91
N ALA A 231 8.40 9.50 11.65
CA ALA A 231 7.29 8.98 10.86
C ALA A 231 7.78 8.09 9.71
N THR A 232 6.89 7.25 9.22
CA THR A 232 7.06 6.41 8.03
C THR A 232 5.97 6.78 7.01
N SER A 233 6.23 6.56 5.72
CA SER A 233 5.21 6.64 4.68
C SER A 233 4.05 5.68 4.94
N GLY A 234 2.82 6.12 4.73
CA GLY A 234 1.67 5.22 4.68
C GLY A 234 1.78 4.25 3.49
N ILE A 235 1.35 3.02 3.69
CA ILE A 235 1.18 2.04 2.61
C ILE A 235 -0.06 2.47 1.82
N SER A 236 0.10 2.82 0.55
CA SER A 236 -1.05 3.03 -0.35
C SER A 236 -1.42 1.69 -0.99
N LEU A 237 -2.66 1.26 -0.84
CA LEU A 237 -3.15 0.02 -1.44
C LEU A 237 -3.44 0.22 -2.94
N GLY A 238 -3.07 -0.74 -3.77
CA GLY A 238 -3.24 -0.66 -5.22
C GLY A 238 -2.27 0.30 -5.91
N SER A 239 -2.39 1.60 -5.69
CA SER A 239 -1.50 2.58 -6.32
C SER A 239 -0.06 2.45 -5.82
N ARG A 240 0.86 2.37 -6.78
CA ARG A 240 2.32 2.36 -6.57
C ARG A 240 2.96 3.68 -6.99
N ARG A 241 2.19 4.63 -7.55
CA ARG A 241 2.72 5.85 -8.20
C ARG A 241 3.29 6.82 -7.16
N SER A 242 2.63 6.92 -6.00
CA SER A 242 2.99 7.79 -4.89
C SER A 242 2.77 7.07 -3.54
N VAL A 243 3.60 7.42 -2.55
CA VAL A 243 3.36 7.15 -1.13
C VAL A 243 3.58 8.43 -0.34
N SER A 244 2.82 8.63 0.73
CA SER A 244 2.81 9.91 1.46
C SER A 244 2.73 9.77 2.97
N CYS A 245 3.04 10.87 3.67
CA CYS A 245 2.92 11.01 5.11
C CYS A 245 2.41 12.42 5.44
N GLU A 246 1.36 12.53 6.27
CA GLU A 246 0.84 13.80 6.80
C GLU A 246 1.28 13.94 8.26
N LEU A 247 2.01 15.02 8.59
CA LEU A 247 2.57 15.22 9.93
C LEU A 247 2.84 16.70 10.24
N ASN A 248 2.90 17.05 11.53
CA ASN A 248 3.30 18.38 11.97
C ASN A 248 4.81 18.43 12.22
N LEU A 249 5.51 19.30 11.49
CA LEU A 249 6.95 19.51 11.62
C LEU A 249 7.25 20.77 12.44
N GLN A 250 8.43 20.80 13.06
CA GLN A 250 9.01 21.98 13.70
C GLN A 250 9.99 22.67 12.74
N ALA A 251 10.50 23.85 13.13
CA ALA A 251 11.66 24.41 12.44
C ALA A 251 12.89 23.52 12.70
N GLY A 252 13.69 23.24 11.67
CA GLY A 252 14.85 22.36 11.77
C GLY A 252 15.18 21.64 10.46
N GLU A 253 16.11 20.70 10.54
CA GLU A 253 16.52 19.85 9.43
C GLU A 253 16.05 18.41 9.62
N TYR A 254 15.61 17.81 8.52
CA TYR A 254 15.03 16.48 8.46
C TYR A 254 15.70 15.68 7.34
N LEU A 255 15.87 14.38 7.59
CA LEU A 255 16.43 13.42 6.65
C LEU A 255 15.33 12.42 6.28
N VAL A 256 14.93 12.41 5.01
CA VAL A 256 14.05 11.39 4.45
C VAL A 256 14.90 10.34 3.77
N LEU A 257 14.70 9.09 4.16
CA LEU A 257 15.38 7.93 3.59
C LEU A 257 14.34 7.09 2.85
N PRO A 258 14.29 7.18 1.50
CA PRO A 258 13.56 6.21 0.68
C PRO A 258 14.14 4.81 0.79
N ARG A 259 13.26 3.83 0.66
CA ARG A 259 13.54 2.50 0.14
C ARG A 259 12.65 2.31 -1.10
N ILE A 260 13.18 1.63 -2.11
CA ILE A 260 12.50 1.37 -3.38
C ILE A 260 12.73 -0.09 -3.74
N GLU A 261 11.71 -0.87 -4.10
CA GLU A 261 11.87 -2.30 -4.41
C GLU A 261 11.40 -2.60 -5.84
N ALA A 262 12.26 -3.24 -6.63
CA ALA A 262 11.99 -3.62 -8.02
C ALA A 262 11.38 -5.03 -8.12
N ALA A 263 10.05 -5.12 -8.21
CA ALA A 263 9.34 -6.38 -8.42
C ALA A 263 9.16 -6.68 -9.92
N TYR A 264 9.71 -7.79 -10.41
CA TYR A 264 9.51 -8.19 -11.82
C TYR A 264 8.19 -8.94 -11.99
N SER A 265 7.29 -8.45 -12.86
CA SER A 265 5.90 -8.97 -12.98
C SER A 265 5.81 -10.47 -13.27
N PHE A 266 6.79 -11.01 -14.02
CA PHE A 266 6.93 -12.44 -14.30
C PHE A 266 7.25 -13.27 -13.03
N ILE A 267 8.01 -12.70 -12.09
CA ILE A 267 8.30 -13.30 -10.79
C ILE A 267 7.05 -13.24 -9.92
N THR A 268 6.28 -12.14 -9.89
CA THR A 268 5.02 -12.05 -9.13
C THR A 268 4.04 -13.15 -9.53
N ARG A 269 3.84 -13.36 -10.84
CA ARG A 269 3.00 -14.45 -11.37
C ARG A 269 3.53 -15.84 -11.00
N LYS A 270 4.85 -16.08 -11.08
CA LYS A 270 5.45 -17.37 -10.67
C LYS A 270 5.41 -17.58 -9.14
N ARG A 271 5.67 -16.55 -8.34
CA ARG A 271 5.69 -16.63 -6.87
C ARG A 271 4.30 -16.90 -6.34
N ASN A 272 3.27 -16.19 -6.82
CA ASN A 272 1.89 -16.46 -6.43
C ASN A 272 1.43 -17.85 -6.90
N ARG A 273 1.84 -18.30 -8.10
CA ARG A 273 1.58 -19.67 -8.55
C ARG A 273 2.25 -20.72 -7.64
N VAL A 274 3.54 -20.59 -7.36
CA VAL A 274 4.29 -21.54 -6.51
C VAL A 274 3.79 -21.50 -5.07
N LEU A 275 3.44 -20.33 -4.54
CA LEU A 275 2.85 -20.20 -3.21
C LEU A 275 1.46 -20.86 -3.15
N ASN A 276 0.60 -20.66 -4.16
CA ASN A 276 -0.69 -21.34 -4.24
C ASN A 276 -0.54 -22.85 -4.44
N GLU A 277 0.40 -23.31 -5.27
CA GLU A 277 0.73 -24.74 -5.44
C GLU A 277 1.25 -25.36 -4.12
N LEU A 278 2.06 -24.63 -3.34
CA LEU A 278 2.52 -25.04 -2.01
C LEU A 278 1.39 -25.05 -0.98
N THR A 279 0.56 -24.01 -0.89
CA THR A 279 -0.60 -23.95 0.02
C THR A 279 -1.61 -25.05 -0.31
N MET A 280 -1.90 -25.30 -1.59
CA MET A 280 -2.74 -26.43 -2.02
C MET A 280 -2.10 -27.80 -1.77
N ALA A 281 -0.77 -27.91 -1.78
CA ALA A 281 -0.08 -29.14 -1.41
C ALA A 281 -0.13 -29.36 0.12
N TRP A 282 0.12 -28.31 0.92
CA TRP A 282 0.09 -28.38 2.38
C TRP A 282 -1.33 -28.71 2.89
N ALA A 283 -2.37 -28.11 2.29
CA ALA A 283 -3.78 -28.45 2.56
C ALA A 283 -4.16 -29.91 2.23
N LYS A 284 -3.37 -30.63 1.42
CA LYS A 284 -3.54 -32.05 1.10
C LYS A 284 -2.63 -32.98 1.92
N VAL A 285 -1.65 -32.43 2.63
CA VAL A 285 -0.70 -33.17 3.48
C VAL A 285 -1.08 -33.07 4.96
N LEU A 286 -1.85 -32.04 5.35
CA LEU A 286 -2.56 -32.02 6.64
C LEU A 286 -3.61 -33.16 6.68
N PRO A 287 -3.53 -34.08 7.66
CA PRO A 287 -4.47 -35.20 7.73
C PRO A 287 -5.88 -34.69 8.03
N HIS A 288 -6.84 -35.06 7.18
CA HIS A 288 -8.26 -34.89 7.49
C HIS A 288 -8.62 -35.91 8.57
N ASN A 289 -8.97 -35.41 9.75
CA ASN A 289 -9.32 -36.25 10.89
C ASN A 289 -10.82 -36.58 10.84
N ASP A 290 -11.22 -37.37 9.84
CA ASP A 290 -12.61 -37.79 9.60
C ASP A 290 -13.11 -38.78 10.68
N GLN A 291 -13.37 -38.26 11.89
CA GLN A 291 -14.19 -38.90 12.93
C GLN A 291 -14.50 -37.91 14.06
N THR A 292 -15.76 -37.45 14.13
CA THR A 292 -16.77 -37.91 15.12
C THR A 292 -18.10 -37.16 14.89
N ASP A 293 -19.20 -37.91 14.79
CA ASP A 293 -20.56 -37.37 15.01
C ASP A 293 -20.89 -37.39 16.52
N ASP A 294 -21.66 -36.38 16.96
CA ASP A 294 -22.46 -36.24 18.19
C ASP A 294 -21.88 -36.37 19.62
N ASP A 295 -22.51 -35.59 20.51
CA ASP A 295 -22.60 -35.67 21.98
C ASP A 295 -21.36 -36.00 22.85
N THR A 296 -20.83 -34.98 23.56
CA THR A 296 -20.94 -34.90 25.04
C THR A 296 -20.47 -33.55 25.62
N GLN A 297 -20.85 -33.27 26.88
CA GLN A 297 -20.53 -32.06 27.65
C GLN A 297 -19.15 -32.10 28.33
N GLU A 298 -18.63 -30.90 28.63
CA GLU A 298 -17.76 -30.54 29.77
C GLU A 298 -16.48 -31.36 30.04
N ASN A 299 -15.31 -30.71 29.92
CA ASN A 299 -14.61 -30.15 31.10
C ASN A 299 -13.45 -29.23 30.70
N MET A 300 -12.98 -28.39 31.65
CA MET A 300 -11.80 -27.54 31.48
C MET A 300 -10.55 -28.20 32.07
N ALA A 301 -9.40 -28.07 31.39
CA ALA A 301 -8.08 -28.25 31.97
C ALA A 301 -7.05 -27.41 31.19
N GLU A 302 -6.03 -26.91 31.88
CA GLU A 302 -4.89 -26.18 31.29
C GLU A 302 -3.84 -27.16 30.74
N THR A 303 -3.12 -26.81 29.66
CA THR A 303 -1.65 -26.52 29.69
C THR A 303 -1.04 -26.19 28.31
N ASP A 304 0.09 -25.48 28.38
CA ASP A 304 1.27 -25.47 27.49
C ASP A 304 1.16 -25.15 25.99
N ILE A 305 1.51 -23.90 25.66
CA ILE A 305 1.85 -23.41 24.32
C ILE A 305 3.33 -23.76 24.01
N PRO A 306 3.65 -24.43 22.88
CA PRO A 306 5.04 -24.74 22.52
C PRO A 306 5.83 -23.49 22.07
N PRO A 307 7.16 -23.42 22.33
CA PRO A 307 7.94 -22.20 22.16
C PRO A 307 8.29 -21.86 20.70
N ILE A 308 8.31 -20.55 20.41
CA ILE A 308 8.71 -19.98 19.12
C ILE A 308 10.22 -20.17 18.88
N ILE A 309 10.58 -20.93 17.83
CA ILE A 309 11.97 -21.09 17.39
C ILE A 309 12.45 -19.78 16.76
N ARG A 310 13.44 -19.13 17.40
CA ARG A 310 14.15 -17.97 16.82
C ARG A 310 15.18 -18.45 15.80
N GLN A 311 15.30 -17.74 14.68
CA GLN A 311 16.43 -17.91 13.76
C GLN A 311 17.72 -17.35 14.38
N PRO A 312 18.89 -17.98 14.16
CA PRO A 312 20.16 -17.52 14.70
C PRO A 312 20.72 -16.31 13.93
N SER A 313 21.28 -15.35 14.67
CA SER A 313 22.05 -14.22 14.12
C SER A 313 23.47 -14.66 13.74
N PHE A 314 23.91 -14.32 12.53
CA PHE A 314 25.33 -14.37 12.15
C PHE A 314 26.04 -13.11 12.65
N PHE A 315 27.10 -13.25 13.47
CA PHE A 315 28.35 -12.48 13.43
C PHE A 315 29.40 -13.08 14.38
N ASP A 316 30.64 -12.59 14.28
CA ASP A 316 31.77 -12.68 15.22
C ASP A 316 32.56 -14.01 15.42
N THR A 317 33.53 -14.21 14.51
CA THR A 317 35.00 -14.21 14.75
C THR A 317 35.75 -15.17 15.71
N ASP A 318 36.97 -15.50 15.26
CA ASP A 318 38.22 -15.77 16.01
C ASP A 318 38.55 -17.16 16.64
N ALA A 319 39.29 -17.95 15.82
CA ALA A 319 40.67 -18.40 16.05
C ALA A 319 41.07 -19.52 17.07
N GLN A 320 42.16 -20.23 16.71
CA GLN A 320 42.96 -21.24 17.46
C GLN A 320 42.29 -22.63 17.65
N GLY A 321 42.98 -23.77 17.49
CA GLY A 321 44.34 -24.03 16.96
C GLY A 321 44.78 -25.51 17.06
N ASN A 322 45.79 -25.90 16.24
CA ASN A 322 46.70 -27.07 16.28
C ASN A 322 46.22 -28.56 16.21
N GLU A 323 46.90 -29.31 15.31
CA GLU A 323 47.54 -30.65 15.48
C GLU A 323 46.69 -31.89 15.91
N ASP A 324 46.87 -33.13 15.42
CA ASP A 324 47.56 -33.77 14.25
C ASP A 324 46.94 -35.22 14.11
N SER A 325 47.36 -36.30 13.40
CA SER A 325 48.57 -36.70 12.66
C SER A 325 48.34 -37.95 11.76
N SER A 326 49.31 -38.23 10.87
CA SER A 326 49.62 -39.56 10.25
C SER A 326 48.70 -40.10 9.11
N LYS A 327 49.22 -40.47 7.91
CA LYS A 327 49.84 -41.74 7.41
C LYS A 327 48.83 -42.80 6.89
N ASP A 328 49.06 -43.64 5.87
CA ASP A 328 50.11 -43.84 4.83
C ASP A 328 49.50 -44.66 3.65
N GLY A 329 50.12 -44.64 2.44
CA GLY A 329 49.94 -45.63 1.35
C GLY A 329 48.76 -45.39 0.36
N GLU A 330 48.82 -45.86 -0.90
CA GLU A 330 49.91 -46.49 -1.68
C GLU A 330 49.63 -46.35 -3.22
N GLU A 331 50.58 -46.74 -4.08
CA GLU A 331 50.50 -46.66 -5.57
C GLU A 331 49.70 -47.86 -6.16
N GLU A 332 49.39 -48.06 -7.45
CA GLU A 332 49.94 -47.64 -8.76
C GLU A 332 48.81 -47.51 -9.82
N GLY A 333 49.11 -47.14 -11.08
CA GLY A 333 48.18 -47.35 -12.20
C GLY A 333 48.21 -46.35 -13.36
N SER A 334 49.35 -46.19 -14.04
CA SER A 334 49.45 -45.34 -15.24
C SER A 334 49.06 -46.05 -16.54
N GLU A 335 48.22 -45.43 -17.37
CA GLU A 335 48.35 -45.56 -18.83
C GLU A 335 47.84 -44.29 -19.53
N GLU A 336 48.47 -43.93 -20.66
CA GLU A 336 48.41 -42.60 -21.24
C GLU A 336 47.26 -42.43 -22.24
N ASN A 337 46.79 -41.18 -22.43
CA ASN A 337 46.20 -40.72 -23.69
C ASN A 337 46.37 -39.20 -23.79
N GLU A 338 47.21 -38.74 -24.72
CA GLU A 338 47.40 -37.32 -25.01
C GLU A 338 46.11 -36.68 -25.54
N LYS A 339 45.73 -35.52 -25.02
CA LYS A 339 44.95 -34.52 -25.76
C LYS A 339 45.46 -33.10 -25.49
N ASP A 340 45.56 -32.34 -26.56
CA ASP A 340 46.17 -31.02 -26.58
C ASP A 340 45.46 -29.96 -25.72
N LYS A 341 46.27 -29.00 -25.29
CA LYS A 341 45.82 -27.76 -24.66
C LYS A 341 45.09 -26.86 -25.67
N ASN A 342 43.75 -26.85 -25.66
CA ASN A 342 43.05 -25.57 -25.86
C ASN A 342 41.55 -25.61 -25.46
N THR A 343 41.26 -25.14 -24.26
CA THR A 343 40.03 -24.40 -23.96
C THR A 343 40.40 -23.22 -23.07
N GLY A 344 40.18 -22.01 -23.55
CA GLY A 344 40.28 -20.81 -22.71
C GLY A 344 39.15 -20.85 -21.68
N GLY A 345 39.48 -20.69 -20.40
CA GLY A 345 38.48 -20.54 -19.34
C GLY A 345 37.83 -19.16 -19.43
N GLU A 346 36.87 -18.98 -20.34
CA GLU A 346 35.93 -17.88 -20.26
C GLU A 346 35.13 -18.06 -18.96
N THR A 347 35.33 -17.14 -18.02
CA THR A 347 34.48 -17.07 -16.82
C THR A 347 33.09 -16.66 -17.27
N GLU A 348 32.13 -17.60 -17.24
CA GLU A 348 30.72 -17.35 -17.56
C GLU A 348 30.12 -16.34 -16.58
N SER A 349 30.29 -15.06 -16.92
CA SER A 349 29.64 -13.93 -16.25
C SER A 349 28.14 -14.01 -16.55
N TYR A 350 27.39 -14.62 -15.63
CA TYR A 350 25.92 -14.62 -15.68
C TYR A 350 25.43 -13.17 -15.93
N PRO A 351 24.65 -12.92 -16.99
CA PRO A 351 24.27 -11.56 -17.34
C PRO A 351 23.44 -10.95 -16.23
N GLN A 352 23.98 -9.92 -15.57
CA GLN A 352 23.27 -9.20 -14.53
C GLN A 352 22.03 -8.54 -15.13
N VAL A 353 20.85 -9.03 -14.75
CA VAL A 353 19.59 -8.43 -15.16
C VAL A 353 19.43 -7.12 -14.39
N LEU A 354 19.48 -6.01 -15.11
CA LEU A 354 19.35 -4.67 -14.55
C LEU A 354 17.88 -4.24 -14.45
N THR A 355 17.57 -3.37 -13.51
CA THR A 355 16.31 -2.62 -13.48
C THR A 355 16.22 -1.65 -14.66
N PRO A 356 15.02 -1.20 -15.07
CA PRO A 356 14.91 0.07 -15.78
C PRO A 356 15.49 1.23 -14.94
N PRO A 357 15.80 2.39 -15.54
CA PRO A 357 16.02 3.61 -14.77
C PRO A 357 14.71 4.03 -14.06
N LEU A 358 14.83 4.60 -12.87
CA LEU A 358 13.70 5.15 -12.10
C LEU A 358 13.88 6.65 -11.93
N PHE A 359 12.84 7.43 -12.21
CA PHE A 359 12.80 8.85 -11.87
C PHE A 359 12.00 8.99 -10.58
N LEU A 360 12.68 9.41 -9.51
CA LEU A 360 12.15 9.42 -8.14
C LEU A 360 12.10 10.86 -7.63
N GLY A 361 10.89 11.34 -7.33
CA GLY A 361 10.62 12.72 -6.92
C GLY A 361 10.07 12.78 -5.50
N LEU A 362 10.71 13.59 -4.65
CA LEU A 362 10.15 13.98 -3.36
C LEU A 362 9.46 15.34 -3.50
N ARG A 363 8.17 15.40 -3.15
CA ARG A 363 7.39 16.62 -2.98
C ARG A 363 7.13 16.86 -1.49
N VAL A 364 7.24 18.11 -1.06
CA VAL A 364 7.02 18.54 0.31
C VAL A 364 6.07 19.73 0.27
N TYR A 365 4.82 19.51 0.70
CA TYR A 365 3.81 20.53 0.86
C TYR A 365 3.88 21.04 2.30
N THR A 366 3.83 22.36 2.50
CA THR A 366 3.88 23.01 3.81
C THR A 366 2.85 24.14 3.89
N GLN A 367 2.28 24.40 5.06
CA GLN A 367 1.23 25.42 5.23
C GLN A 367 1.74 26.71 5.93
N ASN A 368 0.89 27.74 5.95
CA ASN A 368 1.04 28.96 6.76
C ASN A 368 2.28 29.78 6.41
N GLY A 369 2.72 29.73 5.15
CA GLY A 369 3.91 30.41 4.68
C GLY A 369 5.22 29.88 5.28
N ALA A 370 5.23 28.67 5.82
CA ALA A 370 6.48 27.92 5.96
C ALA A 370 7.11 27.66 4.58
N VAL A 371 8.41 27.46 4.54
CA VAL A 371 9.15 27.14 3.31
C VAL A 371 10.07 25.97 3.59
N ALA A 372 9.99 24.96 2.73
CA ALA A 372 10.89 23.82 2.72
C ALA A 372 12.01 24.03 1.68
N ASN A 373 13.26 23.75 2.03
CA ASN A 373 14.33 23.53 1.04
C ASN A 373 14.50 22.02 0.88
N VAL A 374 14.35 21.48 -0.33
CA VAL A 374 14.41 20.03 -0.60
C VAL A 374 15.61 19.72 -1.50
N ARG A 375 16.50 18.83 -1.06
CA ARG A 375 17.70 18.42 -1.79
C ARG A 375 17.85 16.90 -1.76
N GLY A 376 17.86 16.27 -2.92
CA GLY A 376 18.12 14.85 -3.05
C GLY A 376 19.59 14.55 -3.33
N GLY A 377 20.02 13.35 -2.94
CA GLY A 377 21.27 12.73 -3.37
C GLY A 377 21.08 11.20 -3.45
N ALA A 378 21.89 10.55 -4.27
CA ALA A 378 21.96 9.10 -4.34
C ALA A 378 23.42 8.65 -4.49
N TRP A 379 23.77 7.58 -3.79
CA TRP A 379 25.11 7.04 -3.65
C TRP A 379 25.02 5.53 -3.87
N TYR A 380 25.83 4.98 -4.77
CA TYR A 380 25.66 3.62 -5.33
C TYR A 380 26.88 2.73 -5.12
#